data_AF-X0ZIG9-F1
#
_entry.id   AF-X0ZIG9-F1
#
_cell.length_a   1.000
_cell.length_b   1.000
_cell.length_c   1.000
_cell.angle_alpha   90.00
_cell.angle_beta   90.00
_cell.angle_gamma   90.00
#
_symmetry.space_group_name_H-M   'P 1'
#
loop_
_entity.id
_entity.type
_entity.pdbx_description
1 polymer ?
#
loop_
_entity_poly.entity_id
_entity_poly.type
_entity_poly.pdbx_seq_one_letter_code
_entity_poly.pdbx_strand_id
1 'polypeptide(L)'
;NKSIDERLVPQGEYIDALNVRLGSTEGTEVGAVENSKGNTEVVSLNFKGSPLSSEAKCIGAYEDGANETIYWFVNDKANSLSSTGKVDLVVSFNTRTFVLFYHLISTSVLNFDSDFLMNGIDLIGDLLFFTDNLNAPRKINVKRTYLQPNSFTTVDQLTEQDIGVILAPPLNSPKILE
;
A
#
# COMPACT_ATOMS: atom_id res chain seq x y z
N ASN A 1 -31.74 16.33 -18.02
CA ASN A 1 -33.17 16.04 -17.76
C ASN A 1 -33.36 15.36 -16.41
N LYS A 2 -33.40 16.11 -15.30
CA LYS A 2 -33.63 15.54 -13.94
C LYS A 2 -34.97 15.95 -13.32
N SER A 3 -35.80 16.64 -14.09
CA SER A 3 -37.05 17.26 -13.62
C SER A 3 -38.30 16.67 -14.27
N ILE A 4 -38.14 15.64 -15.11
CA ILE A 4 -39.21 15.03 -15.90
C ILE A 4 -39.43 13.61 -15.39
N ASP A 5 -40.70 13.22 -15.24
CA ASP A 5 -41.14 11.89 -14.85
C ASP A 5 -40.58 10.83 -15.81
N GLU A 6 -40.01 9.75 -15.26
CA GLU A 6 -39.33 8.65 -15.97
C GLU A 6 -40.18 7.98 -17.06
N ARG A 7 -41.51 8.11 -16.99
CA ARG A 7 -42.45 7.54 -17.97
C ARG A 7 -42.63 8.40 -19.23
N LEU A 8 -42.12 9.63 -19.24
CA LEU A 8 -42.21 10.57 -20.36
C LEU A 8 -40.90 10.65 -21.17
N VAL A 9 -39.92 9.80 -20.84
CA VAL A 9 -38.63 9.78 -21.50
C VAL A 9 -38.74 9.00 -22.82
N PRO A 10 -38.42 9.61 -23.98
CA PRO A 10 -38.44 8.93 -25.26
C PRO A 10 -37.48 7.72 -25.26
N GLN A 11 -37.84 6.68 -26.01
CA GLN A 11 -37.02 5.47 -26.12
C GLN A 11 -35.64 5.82 -26.72
N GLY A 12 -34.61 5.84 -25.88
CA GLY A 12 -33.23 6.18 -26.25
C GLY A 12 -32.57 7.28 -25.42
N GLU A 13 -33.32 8.02 -24.61
CA GLU A 13 -32.75 9.00 -23.67
C GLU A 13 -32.49 8.37 -22.29
N TYR A 14 -31.27 8.56 -21.77
CA TYR A 14 -30.89 8.11 -20.43
C TYR A 14 -30.98 9.28 -19.43
N ILE A 15 -31.70 9.06 -18.34
CA ILE A 15 -31.94 10.06 -17.28
C ILE A 15 -30.75 10.24 -16.32
N ASP A 16 -29.89 9.23 -16.22
CA ASP A 16 -28.76 9.20 -15.30
C ASP A 16 -27.51 8.66 -15.99
N ALA A 17 -26.39 9.31 -15.70
CA ALA A 17 -25.09 8.93 -16.24
C ALA A 17 -24.03 9.14 -15.16
N LEU A 18 -23.54 8.03 -14.60
CA LEU A 18 -22.48 7.99 -13.60
C LEU A 18 -21.12 7.89 -14.33
N ASN A 19 -20.12 8.67 -13.88
CA ASN A 19 -18.75 8.69 -14.42
C ASN A 19 -18.59 9.23 -15.87
N VAL A 20 -19.34 10.28 -16.23
CA VAL A 20 -19.22 10.95 -17.54
C VAL A 20 -18.33 12.19 -17.45
N ARG A 21 -17.38 12.32 -18.38
CA ARG A 21 -16.60 13.55 -18.60
C ARG A 21 -17.10 14.23 -19.88
N LEU A 22 -17.42 15.51 -19.79
CA LEU A 22 -17.88 16.32 -20.92
C LEU A 22 -16.68 17.04 -21.55
N GLY A 23 -16.34 16.72 -22.79
CA GLY A 23 -15.39 17.49 -23.61
C GLY A 23 -16.16 18.45 -24.52
N SER A 24 -15.71 19.70 -24.65
CA SER A 24 -16.22 20.67 -25.63
C SER A 24 -15.13 20.96 -26.66
N THR A 25 -15.38 20.65 -27.93
CA THR A 25 -14.60 21.15 -29.07
C THR A 25 -15.50 22.07 -29.90
N GLU A 26 -14.99 23.24 -30.26
CA GLU A 26 -15.75 24.40 -30.77
C GLU A 26 -16.42 24.22 -32.15
N GLY A 27 -16.42 23.02 -32.77
CA GLY A 27 -16.79 22.85 -34.17
C GLY A 27 -17.91 21.87 -34.50
N THR A 28 -18.34 21.00 -33.59
CA THR A 28 -19.35 19.96 -33.91
C THR A 28 -20.24 19.64 -32.72
N GLU A 29 -21.49 19.33 -33.07
CA GLU A 29 -22.62 18.88 -32.26
C GLU A 29 -22.25 18.20 -30.93
N VAL A 30 -22.78 18.79 -29.86
CA VAL A 30 -22.73 18.33 -28.47
C VAL A 30 -23.27 16.90 -28.37
N GLY A 31 -22.53 15.96 -27.78
CA GLY A 31 -23.15 14.71 -27.30
C GLY A 31 -22.33 13.42 -27.28
N ALA A 32 -21.01 13.42 -27.52
CA ALA A 32 -20.23 12.20 -27.32
C ALA A 32 -20.01 11.95 -25.82
N VAL A 33 -20.88 11.14 -25.22
CA VAL A 33 -20.73 10.61 -23.86
C VAL A 33 -19.71 9.48 -23.92
N GLU A 34 -18.47 9.74 -23.50
CA GLU A 34 -17.45 8.71 -23.35
C GLU A 34 -17.43 8.22 -21.89
N ASN A 35 -17.61 6.91 -21.71
CA ASN A 35 -17.49 6.28 -20.39
C ASN A 35 -16.03 6.37 -19.94
N SER A 36 -15.78 7.00 -18.79
CA SER A 36 -14.45 6.96 -18.19
C SER A 36 -14.20 5.53 -17.70
N LYS A 37 -13.23 4.83 -18.31
CA LYS A 37 -12.83 3.48 -17.89
C LYS A 37 -12.58 3.46 -16.38
N GLY A 38 -13.17 2.49 -15.69
CA GLY A 38 -12.98 2.30 -14.25
C GLY A 38 -11.54 1.88 -13.89
N ASN A 39 -11.29 1.70 -12.59
CA ASN A 39 -9.99 1.26 -12.11
C ASN A 39 -9.73 -0.20 -12.53
N THR A 40 -8.60 -0.43 -13.19
CA THR A 40 -8.09 -1.79 -13.43
C THR A 40 -7.23 -2.21 -12.24
N GLU A 41 -7.44 -3.41 -11.72
CA GLU A 41 -6.51 -3.99 -10.76
C GLU A 41 -5.15 -4.18 -11.43
N VAL A 42 -4.12 -3.53 -10.90
CA VAL A 42 -2.77 -3.58 -11.46
C VAL A 42 -1.94 -4.69 -10.81
N VAL A 43 -2.18 -4.97 -9.53
CA VAL A 43 -1.41 -5.96 -8.78
C VAL A 43 -2.20 -6.49 -7.58
N SER A 44 -2.07 -7.79 -7.32
CA SER A 44 -2.62 -8.45 -6.14
C SER A 44 -1.48 -8.84 -5.19
N LEU A 45 -1.66 -8.56 -3.90
CA LEU A 45 -0.69 -8.92 -2.86
C LEU A 45 -0.98 -10.32 -2.32
N ASN A 46 0.08 -11.08 -2.03
CA ASN A 46 -0.01 -12.44 -1.55
C ASN A 46 0.88 -12.65 -0.32
N PHE A 47 0.44 -13.52 0.58
CA PHE A 47 1.25 -14.05 1.68
C PHE A 47 1.29 -15.57 1.58
N LYS A 48 2.50 -16.15 1.56
CA LYS A 48 2.74 -17.60 1.38
C LYS A 48 2.04 -18.22 0.16
N GLY A 49 1.93 -17.46 -0.93
CA GLY A 49 1.31 -17.91 -2.18
C GLY A 49 -0.22 -17.89 -2.19
N SER A 50 -0.86 -17.38 -1.13
CA SER A 50 -2.30 -17.11 -1.08
C SER A 50 -2.57 -15.61 -1.13
N PRO A 51 -3.68 -15.15 -1.75
CA PRO A 51 -4.12 -13.77 -1.61
C PRO A 51 -4.34 -13.42 -0.14
N LEU A 52 -4.22 -12.12 0.16
CA LEU A 52 -4.55 -11.56 1.47
C LEU A 52 -6.03 -11.75 1.80
N SER A 53 -6.37 -11.66 3.09
CA SER A 53 -7.75 -11.78 3.52
C SER A 53 -8.61 -10.62 3.00
N SER A 54 -9.94 -10.79 3.00
CA SER A 54 -10.87 -9.71 2.68
C SER A 54 -10.85 -8.55 3.68
N GLU A 55 -10.21 -8.75 4.84
CA GLU A 55 -10.05 -7.73 5.88
C GLU A 55 -8.73 -6.96 5.75
N ALA A 56 -7.91 -7.29 4.75
CA ALA A 56 -6.67 -6.57 4.48
C ALA A 56 -6.95 -5.12 4.08
N LYS A 57 -6.28 -4.19 4.76
CA LYS A 57 -6.45 -2.75 4.58
C LYS A 57 -5.11 -2.09 4.30
N CYS A 58 -5.08 -1.28 3.25
CA CYS A 58 -3.99 -0.32 3.03
C CYS A 58 -4.16 0.84 4.02
N ILE A 59 -3.21 1.01 4.92
CA ILE A 59 -3.24 2.04 5.97
C ILE A 59 -2.42 3.28 5.61
N GLY A 60 -1.55 3.17 4.61
CA GLY A 60 -0.74 4.30 4.12
C GLY A 60 -0.18 4.01 2.74
N ALA A 61 0.10 5.07 2.00
CA ALA A 61 0.73 5.01 0.69
C ALA A 61 1.69 6.19 0.52
N TYR A 62 2.76 5.98 -0.23
CA TYR A 62 3.70 7.03 -0.60
C TYR A 62 4.06 6.90 -2.06
N GLU A 63 3.92 7.99 -2.81
CA GLU A 63 4.27 8.06 -4.22
C GLU A 63 5.66 8.67 -4.39
N ASP A 64 6.57 7.91 -4.98
CA ASP A 64 7.83 8.43 -5.50
C ASP A 64 7.70 8.67 -7.01
N GLY A 65 7.30 9.89 -7.36
CA GLY A 65 7.11 10.30 -8.75
C GLY A 65 8.43 10.36 -9.55
N ALA A 66 9.59 10.47 -8.90
CA ALA A 66 10.87 10.53 -9.60
C ALA A 66 11.28 9.15 -10.15
N ASN A 67 10.97 8.09 -9.41
CA ASN A 67 11.26 6.71 -9.82
C ASN A 67 10.02 5.94 -10.30
N GLU A 68 8.86 6.60 -10.41
CA GLU A 68 7.59 5.99 -10.80
C GLU A 68 7.26 4.76 -9.93
N THR A 69 7.51 4.88 -8.62
CA THR A 69 7.32 3.80 -7.64
C THR A 69 6.32 4.21 -6.57
N ILE A 70 5.33 3.36 -6.32
CA ILE A 70 4.36 3.55 -5.26
C ILE A 70 4.67 2.57 -4.14
N TYR A 71 4.74 3.07 -2.90
CA TYR A 71 4.91 2.27 -1.70
C TYR A 71 3.57 2.15 -0.97
N TRP A 72 3.25 0.95 -0.49
CA TRP A 72 2.04 0.68 0.28
C TRP A 72 2.38 0.02 1.62
N PHE A 73 1.62 0.43 2.63
CA PHE A 73 1.63 -0.13 3.97
C PHE A 73 0.30 -0.81 4.19
N VAL A 74 0.34 -2.13 4.37
CA VAL A 74 -0.86 -2.97 4.41
C VAL A 74 -0.89 -3.76 5.70
N ASN A 75 -2.04 -3.75 6.36
CA ASN A 75 -2.35 -4.54 7.54
C ASN A 75 -3.42 -5.58 7.16
N ASP A 76 -3.08 -6.85 7.26
CA ASP A 76 -4.01 -7.97 7.11
C ASP A 76 -4.25 -8.60 8.48
N LYS A 77 -5.30 -8.16 9.16
CA LYS A 77 -5.61 -8.52 10.54
C LYS A 77 -6.23 -9.92 10.72
N ALA A 78 -6.64 -10.58 9.63
CA ALA A 78 -7.36 -11.86 9.66
C ALA A 78 -6.70 -12.91 8.76
N ASN A 79 -5.37 -12.95 8.75
CA ASN A 79 -4.60 -13.88 7.94
C ASN A 79 -4.39 -15.22 8.65
N SER A 80 -5.12 -16.26 8.22
CA SER A 80 -5.06 -17.60 8.81
C SER A 80 -3.76 -18.36 8.54
N LEU A 81 -2.92 -17.89 7.62
CA LEU A 81 -1.63 -18.52 7.28
C LEU A 81 -0.49 -18.05 8.19
N SER A 82 -0.72 -17.00 8.96
CA SER A 82 0.21 -16.46 9.95
C SER A 82 -0.02 -17.09 11.31
N SER A 83 1.06 -17.37 12.03
CA SER A 83 1.03 -17.90 13.40
C SER A 83 0.36 -16.95 14.40
N THR A 84 0.32 -15.66 14.11
CA THR A 84 -0.31 -14.63 14.95
C THR A 84 -1.71 -14.26 14.48
N GLY A 85 -2.18 -14.84 13.37
CA GLY A 85 -3.46 -14.48 12.75
C GLY A 85 -3.44 -13.14 11.99
N LYS A 86 -2.30 -12.46 11.93
CA LYS A 86 -2.13 -11.18 11.22
C LYS A 86 -0.83 -11.12 10.42
N VAL A 87 -0.81 -10.30 9.38
CA VAL A 87 0.38 -10.02 8.56
C VAL A 87 0.40 -8.54 8.21
N ASP A 88 1.56 -7.93 8.41
CA ASP A 88 1.86 -6.57 8.01
C ASP A 88 2.87 -6.58 6.86
N LEU A 89 2.62 -5.73 5.87
CA LEU A 89 3.40 -5.66 4.64
C LEU A 89 3.83 -4.23 4.36
N VAL A 90 5.08 -4.09 3.94
CA VAL A 90 5.58 -2.89 3.25
C VAL A 90 6.04 -3.32 1.88
N VAL A 91 5.33 -2.86 0.86
CA VAL A 91 5.55 -3.28 -0.53
C VAL A 91 5.73 -2.06 -1.41
N SER A 92 6.39 -2.25 -2.55
CA SER A 92 6.46 -1.22 -3.58
C SER A 92 6.14 -1.78 -4.95
N PHE A 93 5.51 -0.98 -5.78
CA PHE A 93 5.25 -1.30 -7.17
C PHE A 93 5.80 -0.20 -8.08
N ASN A 94 6.66 -0.59 -9.02
CA ASN A 94 7.17 0.33 -10.03
C ASN A 94 6.28 0.24 -11.28
N THR A 95 5.66 1.36 -11.67
CA THR A 95 4.71 1.41 -12.79
C THR A 95 5.40 1.37 -14.15
N ARG A 96 6.70 1.66 -14.23
CA ARG A 96 7.50 1.58 -15.46
C ARG A 96 7.97 0.17 -15.77
N THR A 97 8.49 -0.51 -14.75
CA THR A 97 9.06 -1.86 -14.90
C THR A 97 8.06 -2.96 -14.56
N PHE A 98 6.89 -2.61 -14.03
CA PHE A 98 5.85 -3.54 -13.57
C PHE A 98 6.37 -4.54 -12.52
N VAL A 99 7.30 -4.10 -11.67
CA VAL A 99 7.89 -4.94 -10.63
C VAL A 99 7.21 -4.64 -9.29
N LEU A 100 6.59 -5.66 -8.70
CA LEU A 100 6.18 -5.67 -7.30
C LEU A 100 7.32 -6.20 -6.44
N PHE A 101 7.66 -5.47 -5.39
CA PHE A 101 8.70 -5.85 -4.44
C PHE A 101 8.16 -5.82 -3.01
N TYR A 102 8.48 -6.87 -2.24
CA TYR A 102 8.13 -6.97 -0.83
C TYR A 102 9.34 -6.57 0.01
N HIS A 103 9.31 -5.35 0.55
CA HIS A 103 10.39 -4.83 1.39
C HIS A 103 10.38 -5.48 2.76
N LEU A 104 9.21 -5.46 3.42
CA LEU A 104 9.00 -6.08 4.72
C LEU A 104 7.75 -6.94 4.70
N ILE A 105 7.85 -8.08 5.35
CA ILE A 105 6.73 -8.96 5.70
C ILE A 105 6.93 -9.28 7.18
N SER A 106 5.93 -9.02 7.99
CA SER A 106 6.03 -9.22 9.44
C SER A 106 4.72 -9.75 10.01
N THR A 107 4.81 -10.62 11.01
CA THR A 107 3.64 -11.17 11.71
C THR A 107 3.51 -10.63 13.13
N SER A 108 4.58 -10.04 13.69
CA SER A 108 4.59 -9.52 15.06
C SER A 108 5.41 -8.24 15.28
N VAL A 109 6.49 -8.02 14.52
CA VAL A 109 7.39 -6.86 14.71
C VAL A 109 6.73 -5.58 14.24
N LEU A 110 6.20 -5.53 13.01
CA LEU A 110 5.60 -4.30 12.48
C LEU A 110 4.36 -3.91 13.27
N ASN A 111 3.48 -4.86 13.56
CA ASN A 111 2.33 -4.69 14.45
C ASN A 111 1.49 -3.46 14.09
N PHE A 112 1.14 -3.32 12.82
CA PHE A 112 0.27 -2.24 12.40
C PHE A 112 -1.15 -2.45 12.91
N ASP A 113 -1.88 -1.35 13.01
CA ASP A 113 -3.28 -1.34 13.39
C ASP A 113 -4.10 -0.68 12.28
N SER A 114 -5.21 -1.33 11.90
CA SER A 114 -6.11 -0.86 10.84
C SER A 114 -6.78 0.48 11.14
N ASP A 115 -6.87 0.89 12.41
CA ASP A 115 -7.47 2.14 12.85
C ASP A 115 -6.47 3.31 12.81
N PHE A 116 -5.16 3.02 12.79
CA PHE A 116 -4.09 4.00 12.76
C PHE A 116 -3.53 4.15 11.36
N LEU A 117 -3.98 5.20 10.65
CA LEU A 117 -3.47 5.51 9.31
C LEU A 117 -2.03 6.03 9.36
N MET A 118 -1.24 5.56 8.41
CA MET A 118 0.18 5.91 8.28
C MET A 118 0.33 7.11 7.35
N ASN A 119 0.41 8.29 7.95
CA ASN A 119 0.50 9.56 7.23
C ASN A 119 1.91 10.18 7.24
N GLY A 120 2.75 9.80 8.21
CA GLY A 120 4.11 10.33 8.34
C GLY A 120 5.10 9.46 7.57
N ILE A 121 5.15 9.58 6.24
CA ILE A 121 6.05 8.83 5.37
C ILE A 121 6.93 9.81 4.59
N ASP A 122 8.24 9.55 4.53
CA ASP A 122 9.18 10.36 3.76
C ASP A 122 10.32 9.50 3.19
N LEU A 123 10.79 9.83 1.99
CA LEU A 123 11.87 9.13 1.31
C LEU A 123 13.07 10.07 1.11
N ILE A 124 14.18 9.77 1.80
CA ILE A 124 15.42 10.54 1.71
C ILE A 124 16.51 9.66 1.13
N GLY A 125 16.87 9.91 -0.13
CA GLY A 125 17.77 9.05 -0.88
C GLY A 125 17.17 7.64 -1.02
N ASP A 126 17.86 6.64 -0.46
CA ASP A 126 17.39 5.25 -0.47
C ASP A 126 16.66 4.85 0.83
N LEU A 127 16.50 5.77 1.78
CA LEU A 127 15.91 5.50 3.09
C LEU A 127 14.46 5.98 3.14
N LEU A 128 13.53 5.05 3.30
CA LEU A 128 12.12 5.32 3.51
C LEU A 128 11.84 5.33 5.03
N PHE A 129 11.41 6.47 5.55
CA PHE A 129 11.01 6.67 6.93
C PHE A 129 9.50 6.64 7.04
N PHE A 130 8.98 6.01 8.09
CA PHE A 130 7.54 5.95 8.32
C PHE A 130 7.15 5.83 9.80
N THR A 131 5.96 6.32 10.12
CA THR A 131 5.33 6.22 11.44
C THR A 131 3.81 6.11 11.33
N ASP A 132 3.22 5.22 12.14
CA ASP A 132 1.77 5.02 12.29
C ASP A 132 1.19 5.75 13.52
N ASN A 133 2.00 6.58 14.20
CA ASN A 133 1.67 7.27 15.46
C ASN A 133 1.29 6.34 16.63
N LEU A 134 1.55 5.04 16.53
CA LEU A 134 1.33 4.06 17.59
C LEU A 134 2.64 3.39 18.00
N ASN A 135 3.38 2.89 17.01
CA ASN A 135 4.68 2.24 17.19
C ASN A 135 5.82 3.26 17.04
N ALA A 136 7.03 2.85 17.44
CA ALA A 136 8.21 3.70 17.27
C ALA A 136 8.48 4.01 15.78
N PRO A 137 9.04 5.19 15.45
CA PRO A 137 9.35 5.55 14.07
C PRO A 137 10.40 4.59 13.50
N ARG A 138 10.16 4.16 12.26
CA ARG A 138 10.96 3.15 11.57
C ARG A 138 11.50 3.67 10.25
N LYS A 139 12.55 3.02 9.77
CA LYS A 139 13.20 3.28 8.49
C LYS A 139 13.56 1.99 7.80
N ILE A 140 13.47 1.99 6.48
CA ILE A 140 14.02 0.94 5.64
C ILE A 140 14.91 1.50 4.53
N ASN A 141 15.85 0.69 4.06
CA ASN A 141 16.55 0.97 2.81
C ASN A 141 15.84 0.22 1.68
N VAL A 142 15.30 0.97 0.71
CA VAL A 142 14.46 0.43 -0.37
C VAL A 142 15.25 -0.37 -1.42
N LYS A 143 16.59 -0.36 -1.37
CA LYS A 143 17.45 -1.13 -2.27
C LYS A 143 17.94 -2.45 -1.67
N ARG A 144 17.73 -2.69 -0.38
CA ARG A 144 18.15 -3.94 0.28
C ARG A 144 16.98 -4.86 0.56
N THR A 145 17.29 -6.14 0.71
CA THR A 145 16.31 -7.14 1.18
C THR A 145 16.39 -7.28 2.69
N TYR A 146 15.26 -7.64 3.29
CA TYR A 146 15.15 -7.92 4.71
C TYR A 146 14.81 -9.39 4.91
N LEU A 147 15.13 -9.92 6.09
CA LEU A 147 14.75 -11.28 6.46
C LEU A 147 13.23 -11.37 6.53
N GLN A 148 12.67 -12.35 5.83
CA GLN A 148 11.26 -12.66 5.86
C GLN A 148 10.93 -13.55 7.08
N PRO A 149 9.66 -13.67 7.47
CA PRO A 149 9.25 -14.61 8.49
C PRO A 149 9.58 -16.04 8.06
N ASN A 150 9.89 -16.91 9.01
CA ASN A 150 10.22 -18.30 8.73
C ASN A 150 9.10 -18.97 7.91
N SER A 151 9.44 -19.66 6.82
CA SER A 151 8.44 -20.20 5.90
C SER A 151 7.48 -21.22 6.53
N PHE A 152 7.93 -21.94 7.57
CA PHE A 152 7.14 -22.95 8.27
C PHE A 152 6.42 -22.38 9.49
N THR A 153 7.16 -21.71 10.39
CA THR A 153 6.59 -21.22 11.66
C THR A 153 5.95 -19.84 11.55
N THR A 154 6.23 -19.10 10.48
CA THR A 154 5.79 -17.71 10.24
C THR A 154 6.19 -16.71 11.32
N VAL A 155 7.15 -17.09 12.16
CA VAL A 155 7.76 -16.21 13.16
C VAL A 155 8.75 -15.29 12.46
N ASP A 156 8.69 -14.00 12.81
CA ASP A 156 9.59 -12.99 12.30
C ASP A 156 11.04 -13.30 12.64
N GLN A 157 11.91 -13.16 11.63
CA GLN A 157 13.36 -13.20 11.80
C GLN A 157 13.96 -11.79 11.86
N LEU A 158 13.18 -10.79 11.47
CA LEU A 158 13.46 -9.38 11.63
C LEU A 158 13.37 -9.00 13.11
N THR A 159 14.20 -8.05 13.54
CA THR A 159 14.13 -7.45 14.87
C THR A 159 13.86 -5.96 14.78
N GLU A 160 13.40 -5.35 15.88
CA GLU A 160 13.14 -3.90 15.90
C GLU A 160 14.42 -3.09 15.60
N GLN A 161 15.60 -3.58 15.99
CA GLN A 161 16.87 -2.90 15.73
C GLN A 161 17.22 -2.81 14.24
N ASP A 162 16.68 -3.70 13.39
CA ASP A 162 16.96 -3.72 11.95
C ASP A 162 16.27 -2.58 11.19
N ILE A 163 15.17 -2.08 11.76
CA ILE A 163 14.26 -1.10 11.15
C ILE A 163 14.04 0.14 12.02
N GLY A 164 14.43 0.13 13.28
CA GLY A 164 14.25 1.25 14.20
C GLY A 164 15.05 2.48 13.75
N VAL A 165 14.44 3.66 13.86
CA VAL A 165 15.19 4.92 13.75
C VAL A 165 16.03 5.16 15.00
N ILE A 166 15.48 4.79 16.16
CA ILE A 166 16.13 4.92 17.46
C ILE A 166 17.08 3.73 17.65
N LEU A 167 18.38 4.04 17.76
CA LEU A 167 19.40 3.05 18.05
C LEU A 167 19.41 2.79 19.56
N ALA A 168 19.17 1.54 19.95
CA ALA A 168 19.35 1.12 21.33
C ALA A 168 20.83 1.26 21.73
N PRO A 169 21.13 1.62 23.00
CA PRO A 169 22.51 1.69 23.47
C PRO A 169 23.21 0.32 23.34
N PRO A 170 24.52 0.30 23.07
CA PRO A 170 25.25 -0.96 22.93
C PRO A 170 25.24 -1.74 24.26
N LEU A 171 24.97 -3.04 24.19
CA LEU A 171 24.94 -3.92 25.36
C LEU A 171 26.32 -4.16 25.98
N ASN A 172 27.38 -3.99 25.18
CA ASN A 172 28.76 -4.21 25.60
C ASN A 172 29.59 -2.94 25.34
N SER A 173 30.50 -2.63 26.27
CA SER A 173 31.49 -1.59 26.05
C SER A 173 32.41 -1.94 24.88
N PRO A 174 32.99 -0.94 24.18
CA PRO A 174 33.99 -1.18 23.14
C PRO A 174 35.17 -1.98 23.71
N LYS A 175 35.63 -3.01 22.98
CA LYS A 175 36.89 -3.68 23.32
C LYS A 175 38.04 -2.83 22.83
N ILE A 176 38.96 -2.47 23.73
CA ILE A 176 40.25 -1.89 23.35
C ILE A 176 41.07 -3.04 22.76
N LEU A 177 41.62 -2.85 21.56
CA LEU A 177 42.63 -3.73 21.00
C LEU A 177 43.95 -3.35 21.66
N GLU A 178 44.48 -4.20 22.53
CA GLU A 178 45.87 -4.13 23.03
C GLU A 178 46.83 -4.81 22.06
#